data_AF-A0A3A8ZC92-F1
#
_entry.id   AF-A0A3A8ZC92-F1
#
_cell.length_a   1.000
_cell.length_b   1.000
_cell.length_c   1.000
_cell.angle_alpha   90.00
_cell.angle_beta   90.00
_cell.angle_gamma   90.00
#
_symmetry.space_group_name_H-M   'P 1'
#
loop_
_entity.id
_entity.type
_entity.pdbx_description
1 polymer ?
#
loop_
_entity_poly.entity_id
_entity_poly.type
_entity_poly.pdbx_seq_one_letter_code
_entity_poly.pdbx_strand_id
1 'polypeptide(L)'
;MNKIITSQEINSLRFYQGDISHYIINNIEEYNKYNSQFYQTKGAYHILNMLLYPGIENEKVRICHENKKVPLYLLNNIEELLVVYKNIFNLMCKYSCSNKKHGIIHAFRKDRVQSMEMFNNDYLYAITSCSLKDESEDYFLKKNGILLLEFDIPTSVPFVILNDVLGVNLFQYQEELLLPPFLSFSKFKLDFTQKEWEYRDINNAHPKAKYLLKITNYMSKLKRYDKLNKEYDLCNMSKDTKYIISVLERLVEGYDIQKKEIIEYCSYKAEIQKFVQEMFLNIYKSFFQ
;
A
#
# COMPACT_ATOMS: atom_id res chain seq x y z
N MET A 1 15.51 21.09 5.43
CA MET A 1 14.81 20.70 4.19
C MET A 1 13.54 21.51 4.07
N ASN A 2 13.21 21.98 2.86
CA ASN A 2 11.96 22.68 2.61
C ASN A 2 10.79 21.70 2.81
N LYS A 3 9.91 21.98 3.77
CA LYS A 3 8.80 21.09 4.18
C LYS A 3 7.59 21.13 3.25
N ILE A 4 7.75 21.74 2.08
CA ILE A 4 6.66 21.97 1.12
C ILE A 4 6.41 20.67 0.36
N ILE A 5 5.15 20.23 0.32
CA ILE A 5 4.70 19.11 -0.50
C ILE A 5 4.76 19.54 -1.97
N THR A 6 5.39 18.74 -2.82
CA THR A 6 5.59 19.08 -4.25
C THR A 6 4.46 18.54 -5.12
N SER A 7 4.31 19.09 -6.33
CA SER A 7 3.34 18.58 -7.31
C SER A 7 3.58 17.13 -7.70
N GLN A 8 4.84 16.68 -7.74
CA GLN A 8 5.21 15.28 -8.01
C GLN A 8 4.77 14.35 -6.88
N GLU A 9 4.87 14.81 -5.63
CA GLU A 9 4.37 14.09 -4.46
C GLU A 9 2.85 13.95 -4.50
N ILE A 10 2.13 15.05 -4.80
CA ILE A 10 0.68 15.05 -4.97
C ILE A 10 0.25 14.14 -6.12
N ASN A 11 0.91 14.22 -7.28
CA ASN A 11 0.59 13.38 -8.43
C ASN A 11 0.87 11.89 -8.16
N SER A 12 1.90 11.56 -7.38
CA SER A 12 2.16 10.18 -6.97
C SER A 12 1.05 9.64 -6.06
N LEU A 13 0.50 10.50 -5.18
CA LEU A 13 -0.66 10.17 -4.36
C LEU A 13 -1.93 10.00 -5.21
N ARG A 14 -2.17 10.88 -6.19
CA ARG A 14 -3.28 10.74 -7.15
C ARG A 14 -3.18 9.45 -7.97
N PHE A 15 -1.98 9.12 -8.45
CA PHE A 15 -1.71 7.87 -9.17
C PHE A 15 -2.00 6.64 -8.29
N TYR A 16 -1.59 6.67 -7.02
CA TYR A 16 -1.92 5.62 -6.05
C TYR A 16 -3.43 5.49 -5.85
N GLN A 17 -4.13 6.59 -5.58
CA GLN A 17 -5.58 6.60 -5.36
C GLN A 17 -6.38 6.19 -6.61
N GLY A 18 -5.81 6.42 -7.80
CA GLY A 18 -6.48 6.23 -9.09
C GLY A 18 -7.21 7.47 -9.61
N ASP A 19 -7.02 8.62 -8.95
CA ASP A 19 -7.56 9.93 -9.36
C ASP A 19 -6.67 10.62 -10.42
N ILE A 20 -6.51 9.93 -11.55
CA ILE A 20 -5.56 10.30 -12.61
C ILE A 20 -6.05 11.45 -13.52
N SER A 21 -7.28 11.93 -13.35
CA SER A 21 -7.83 13.05 -14.14
C SER A 21 -7.42 14.43 -13.61
N HIS A 22 -6.86 14.50 -12.39
CA HIS A 22 -6.56 15.74 -11.68
C HIS A 22 -5.07 15.97 -11.45
N TYR A 23 -4.20 15.41 -12.30
CA TYR A 23 -2.76 15.66 -12.20
C TYR A 23 -2.44 17.16 -12.30
N ILE A 24 -1.52 17.60 -11.45
CA ILE A 24 -0.95 18.94 -11.49
C ILE A 24 0.16 18.94 -12.53
N ILE A 25 -0.05 19.66 -13.64
CA ILE A 25 0.87 19.71 -14.78
C ILE A 25 1.36 21.15 -14.93
N ASN A 26 2.67 21.35 -14.79
CA ASN A 26 3.27 22.69 -14.82
C ASN A 26 3.96 23.00 -16.15
N ASN A 27 4.25 21.99 -16.97
CA ASN A 27 4.93 22.14 -18.26
C ASN A 27 4.60 20.98 -19.22
N ILE A 28 5.06 21.10 -20.47
CA ILE A 28 4.79 20.13 -21.54
C ILE A 28 5.44 18.76 -21.31
N GLU A 29 6.58 18.71 -20.63
CA GLU A 29 7.27 17.46 -20.29
C GLU A 29 6.45 16.65 -19.28
N GLU A 30 5.95 17.31 -18.24
CA GLU A 30 5.00 16.72 -17.28
C GLU A 30 3.71 16.29 -17.97
N TYR A 31 3.18 17.08 -18.91
CA TYR A 31 2.00 16.68 -19.69
C TYR A 31 2.22 15.36 -20.42
N ASN A 32 3.36 15.22 -21.11
CA ASN A 32 3.70 13.99 -21.82
C ASN A 32 3.90 12.81 -20.85
N LYS A 33 4.58 13.04 -19.72
CA LYS A 33 4.79 12.03 -18.68
C LYS A 33 3.46 11.51 -18.12
N TYR A 34 2.58 12.40 -17.69
CA TYR A 34 1.31 12.02 -17.05
C TYR A 34 0.27 11.49 -18.05
N ASN A 35 0.43 11.73 -19.35
CA ASN A 35 -0.36 11.07 -20.41
C ASN A 35 0.20 9.71 -20.86
N SER A 36 1.34 9.27 -20.35
CA SER A 36 1.87 7.94 -20.65
C SER A 36 0.95 6.84 -20.13
N GLN A 37 1.02 5.65 -20.75
CA GLN A 37 0.26 4.48 -20.34
C GLN A 37 0.46 4.15 -18.84
N PHE A 38 1.67 4.36 -18.31
CA PHE A 38 1.97 4.13 -16.90
C PHE A 38 1.07 5.00 -16.01
N TYR A 39 1.14 6.33 -16.15
CA TYR A 39 0.41 7.28 -15.29
C TYR A 39 -1.09 7.33 -15.55
N GLN A 40 -1.57 6.80 -16.68
CA GLN A 40 -3.00 6.67 -16.98
C GLN A 40 -3.64 5.38 -16.40
N THR A 41 -2.94 4.67 -15.52
CA THR A 41 -3.42 3.41 -14.92
C THR A 41 -4.13 3.62 -13.59
N LYS A 42 -5.47 3.56 -13.56
CA LYS A 42 -6.29 3.74 -12.33
C LYS A 42 -6.05 2.70 -11.23
N GLY A 43 -5.57 1.51 -11.58
CA GLY A 43 -5.41 0.38 -10.67
C GLY A 43 -4.00 0.21 -10.08
N ALA A 44 -3.16 1.24 -10.12
CA ALA A 44 -1.74 1.11 -9.78
C ALA A 44 -1.48 0.66 -8.33
N TYR A 45 -2.34 1.03 -7.37
CA TYR A 45 -2.24 0.57 -5.98
C TYR A 45 -2.26 -0.95 -5.85
N HIS A 46 -2.85 -1.67 -6.82
CA HIS A 46 -2.83 -3.12 -6.82
C HIS A 46 -1.40 -3.65 -6.88
N ILE A 47 -0.60 -3.15 -7.84
CA ILE A 47 0.80 -3.53 -8.03
C ILE A 47 1.66 -3.04 -6.87
N LEU A 48 1.51 -1.78 -6.46
CA LEU A 48 2.28 -1.22 -5.35
C LEU A 48 2.06 -2.08 -4.09
N ASN A 49 0.82 -2.25 -3.63
CA ASN A 49 0.58 -3.05 -2.44
C ASN A 49 1.00 -4.51 -2.61
N MET A 50 0.77 -5.11 -3.79
CA MET A 50 1.16 -6.50 -4.10
C MET A 50 2.66 -6.76 -3.86
N LEU A 51 3.53 -5.87 -4.35
CA LEU A 51 4.98 -6.01 -4.20
C LEU A 51 5.44 -6.05 -2.73
N LEU A 52 4.67 -5.44 -1.82
CA LEU A 52 5.03 -5.34 -0.40
C LEU A 52 4.46 -6.44 0.50
N TYR A 53 3.45 -7.19 0.04
CA TYR A 53 3.02 -8.39 0.76
C TYR A 53 4.06 -9.51 0.60
N PRO A 54 4.37 -10.31 1.62
CA PRO A 54 5.23 -11.48 1.46
C PRO A 54 4.52 -12.59 0.66
N GLY A 55 5.31 -13.53 0.13
CA GLY A 55 4.77 -14.72 -0.54
C GLY A 55 4.00 -14.44 -1.83
N ILE A 56 3.19 -15.43 -2.26
CA ILE A 56 2.32 -15.38 -3.45
C ILE A 56 0.83 -15.50 -3.12
N GLU A 57 0.48 -15.76 -1.85
CA GLU A 57 -0.89 -16.11 -1.47
C GLU A 57 -1.85 -14.92 -1.62
N ASN A 58 -1.36 -13.68 -1.46
CA ASN A 58 -2.15 -12.48 -1.72
C ASN A 58 -2.57 -12.38 -3.19
N GLU A 59 -1.65 -12.67 -4.10
CA GLU A 59 -1.85 -12.67 -5.54
C GLU A 59 -2.85 -13.73 -5.95
N LYS A 60 -2.69 -14.97 -5.46
CA LYS A 60 -3.64 -16.07 -5.74
C LYS A 60 -5.07 -15.69 -5.35
N VAL A 61 -5.27 -15.10 -4.16
CA VAL A 61 -6.60 -14.68 -3.72
C VAL A 61 -7.16 -13.58 -4.61
N ARG A 62 -6.38 -12.55 -4.93
CA ARG A 62 -6.87 -11.41 -5.70
C ARG A 62 -7.11 -11.76 -7.16
N ILE A 63 -6.20 -12.48 -7.77
CA ILE A 63 -6.23 -12.82 -9.20
C ILE A 63 -7.19 -14.00 -9.42
N CYS A 64 -6.99 -15.12 -8.73
CA CYS A 64 -7.71 -16.36 -9.02
C CYS A 64 -9.08 -16.44 -8.33
N HIS A 65 -9.21 -15.98 -7.09
CA HIS A 65 -10.47 -16.11 -6.34
C HIS A 65 -11.40 -14.90 -6.49
N GLU A 66 -10.85 -13.70 -6.67
CA GLU A 66 -11.64 -12.46 -6.79
C GLU A 66 -11.69 -11.90 -8.22
N ASN A 67 -11.03 -12.55 -9.20
CA ASN A 67 -10.94 -12.12 -10.59
C ASN A 67 -10.51 -10.65 -10.76
N LYS A 68 -9.61 -10.16 -9.88
CA LYS A 68 -9.11 -8.78 -9.95
C LYS A 68 -8.15 -8.64 -11.11
N LYS A 69 -8.43 -7.68 -11.98
CA LYS A 69 -7.50 -7.26 -13.03
C LYS A 69 -6.34 -6.48 -12.42
N VAL A 70 -5.16 -7.07 -12.44
CA VAL A 70 -3.91 -6.45 -11.95
C VAL A 70 -3.11 -5.96 -13.15
N PRO A 71 -2.72 -4.67 -13.22
CA PRO A 71 -2.00 -4.12 -14.38
C PRO A 71 -0.51 -4.51 -14.35
N LEU A 72 -0.20 -5.78 -14.66
CA LEU A 72 1.15 -6.36 -14.60
C LEU A 72 2.18 -5.59 -15.43
N TYR A 73 1.77 -4.95 -16.53
CA TYR A 73 2.66 -4.16 -17.38
C TYR A 73 3.34 -2.98 -16.66
N LEU A 74 2.80 -2.53 -15.51
CA LEU A 74 3.44 -1.50 -14.69
C LEU A 74 4.81 -1.96 -14.16
N LEU A 75 4.99 -3.27 -13.96
CA LEU A 75 6.26 -3.83 -13.49
C LEU A 75 7.41 -3.55 -14.46
N ASN A 76 7.14 -3.41 -15.77
CA ASN A 76 8.13 -3.00 -16.77
C ASN A 76 8.80 -1.66 -16.45
N ASN A 77 8.20 -0.83 -15.58
CA ASN A 77 8.71 0.48 -15.16
C ASN A 77 8.95 0.49 -13.63
N ILE A 78 9.70 -0.49 -13.13
CA ILE A 78 9.96 -0.64 -11.69
C ILE A 78 10.58 0.62 -11.07
N GLU A 79 11.44 1.32 -11.80
CA GLU A 79 12.05 2.58 -11.35
C GLU A 79 11.00 3.66 -11.08
N GLU A 80 10.01 3.81 -11.96
CA GLU A 80 8.92 4.76 -11.76
C GLU A 80 8.01 4.34 -10.59
N LEU A 81 7.77 3.04 -10.37
CA LEU A 81 7.07 2.56 -9.16
C LEU A 81 7.83 2.93 -7.88
N LEU A 82 9.17 2.84 -7.89
CA LEU A 82 10.02 3.25 -6.77
C LEU A 82 10.00 4.76 -6.54
N VAL A 83 9.91 5.56 -7.61
CA VAL A 83 9.68 7.01 -7.51
C VAL A 83 8.34 7.31 -6.84
N VAL A 84 7.28 6.59 -7.20
CA VAL A 84 5.96 6.73 -6.57
C VAL A 84 6.02 6.45 -5.06
N TYR A 85 6.68 5.36 -4.63
CA TYR A 85 6.91 5.09 -3.20
C TYR A 85 7.63 6.24 -2.51
N LYS A 86 8.77 6.66 -3.07
CA LYS A 86 9.59 7.74 -2.51
C LYS A 86 8.78 9.01 -2.31
N ASN A 87 7.98 9.36 -3.30
CA ASN A 87 7.14 10.55 -3.29
C ASN A 87 6.04 10.46 -2.23
N ILE A 88 5.33 9.33 -2.14
CA ILE A 88 4.29 9.12 -1.12
C ILE A 88 4.89 9.16 0.29
N PHE A 89 6.06 8.56 0.51
CA PHE A 89 6.72 8.56 1.82
C PHE A 89 7.17 9.96 2.25
N ASN A 90 7.76 10.73 1.34
CA ASN A 90 8.10 12.13 1.61
C ASN A 90 6.85 12.94 1.93
N LEU A 91 5.77 12.76 1.16
CA LEU A 91 4.50 13.43 1.39
C LEU A 91 3.95 13.14 2.78
N MET A 92 3.85 11.87 3.18
CA MET A 92 3.38 11.46 4.51
C MET A 92 4.21 12.10 5.63
N CYS A 93 5.54 12.09 5.50
CA CYS A 93 6.43 12.69 6.50
C CYS A 93 6.27 14.22 6.58
N LYS A 94 6.21 14.91 5.43
CA LYS A 94 5.99 16.37 5.36
C LYS A 94 4.63 16.78 5.92
N TYR A 95 3.58 16.07 5.53
CA TYR A 95 2.22 16.29 6.00
C TYR A 95 2.14 16.14 7.53
N SER A 96 2.67 15.05 8.07
CA SER A 96 2.65 14.79 9.53
C SER A 96 3.49 15.81 10.30
N CYS A 97 4.64 16.21 9.77
CA CYS A 97 5.48 17.26 10.35
C CYS A 97 4.84 18.66 10.35
N SER A 98 3.89 18.90 9.44
CA SER A 98 3.16 20.17 9.33
C SER A 98 1.89 20.16 10.19
N ASN A 99 1.33 18.98 10.44
CA ASN A 99 0.13 18.76 11.25
C ASN A 99 0.48 18.22 12.66
N LYS A 100 1.33 18.95 13.40
CA LYS A 100 1.83 18.57 14.75
C LYS A 100 0.78 18.66 15.87
N LYS A 101 -0.44 18.20 15.66
CA LYS A 101 -1.38 18.01 16.76
C LYS A 101 -0.95 16.76 17.52
N HIS A 102 -0.75 16.85 18.84
CA HIS A 102 -0.55 15.66 19.66
C HIS A 102 -1.89 14.96 19.86
N GLY A 103 -1.96 13.66 19.57
CA GLY A 103 -3.18 12.90 19.76
C GLY A 103 -3.12 11.51 19.15
N ILE A 104 -4.28 10.87 19.15
CA ILE A 104 -4.52 9.58 18.51
C ILE A 104 -5.66 9.80 17.51
N ILE A 105 -5.45 9.37 16.27
CA ILE A 105 -6.48 9.30 15.25
C ILE A 105 -7.04 7.88 15.28
N HIS A 106 -8.36 7.76 15.42
CA HIS A 106 -9.05 6.49 15.32
C HIS A 106 -9.56 6.30 13.88
N ALA A 107 -9.30 5.13 13.27
CA ALA A 107 -9.65 4.86 11.89
C ALA A 107 -10.06 3.39 11.68
N PHE A 108 -10.76 3.13 10.58
CA PHE A 108 -11.41 1.85 10.30
C PHE A 108 -10.92 1.25 8.99
N ARG A 109 -10.82 -0.07 8.92
CA ARG A 109 -10.51 -0.80 7.67
C ARG A 109 -11.23 -2.13 7.66
N LYS A 110 -12.02 -2.37 6.62
CA LYS A 110 -12.58 -3.68 6.30
C LYS A 110 -11.60 -4.36 5.34
N ASP A 111 -10.84 -5.34 5.80
CA ASP A 111 -9.81 -6.04 5.01
C ASP A 111 -10.16 -7.51 4.74
N ARG A 112 -9.25 -8.24 4.10
CA ARG A 112 -9.35 -9.68 3.90
C ARG A 112 -8.70 -10.42 5.05
N VAL A 113 -9.19 -11.62 5.35
CA VAL A 113 -8.61 -12.48 6.39
C VAL A 113 -7.14 -12.84 6.10
N GLN A 114 -6.71 -12.85 4.84
CA GLN A 114 -5.30 -13.08 4.48
C GLN A 114 -4.37 -11.99 5.04
N SER A 115 -4.87 -10.76 5.25
CA SER A 115 -4.09 -9.71 5.91
C SER A 115 -3.71 -10.07 7.35
N MET A 116 -4.36 -11.05 7.99
CA MET A 116 -3.94 -11.58 9.29
C MET A 116 -2.51 -12.12 9.29
N GLU A 117 -1.93 -12.46 8.14
CA GLU A 117 -0.53 -12.85 8.05
C GLU A 117 0.40 -11.80 8.67
N MET A 118 0.06 -10.51 8.58
CA MET A 118 0.83 -9.43 9.18
C MET A 118 0.89 -9.49 10.71
N PHE A 119 -0.02 -10.23 11.35
CA PHE A 119 -0.05 -10.41 12.80
C PHE A 119 1.03 -11.35 13.30
N ASN A 120 1.58 -12.21 12.44
CA ASN A 120 2.73 -13.05 12.78
C ASN A 120 4.00 -12.21 12.94
N ASN A 121 4.01 -11.04 12.30
CA ASN A 121 5.16 -10.16 12.23
C ASN A 121 4.94 -8.81 12.94
N ASP A 122 3.74 -8.52 13.44
CA ASP A 122 3.36 -7.29 14.18
C ASP A 122 3.71 -5.97 13.46
N TYR A 123 3.73 -5.96 12.12
CA TYR A 123 3.92 -4.75 11.33
C TYR A 123 3.09 -4.75 10.06
N LEU A 124 2.74 -3.56 9.56
CA LEU A 124 1.98 -3.40 8.31
C LEU A 124 2.84 -3.76 7.10
N TYR A 125 2.35 -4.58 6.17
CA TYR A 125 3.15 -4.97 5.00
C TYR A 125 3.21 -3.89 3.92
N ALA A 126 2.07 -3.31 3.57
CA ALA A 126 1.96 -2.35 2.47
C ALA A 126 1.46 -0.99 2.96
N ILE A 127 1.39 -0.01 2.06
CA ILE A 127 0.64 1.23 2.30
C ILE A 127 -0.79 0.85 2.69
N THR A 128 -1.20 1.26 3.89
CA THR A 128 -2.45 0.82 4.49
C THR A 128 -3.45 1.96 4.46
N SER A 129 -4.51 1.76 3.68
CA SER A 129 -5.66 2.65 3.57
C SER A 129 -6.69 2.37 4.66
N CYS A 130 -7.07 3.41 5.38
CA CYS A 130 -8.11 3.39 6.41
C CYS A 130 -9.13 4.49 6.09
N SER A 131 -10.36 4.30 6.53
CA SER A 131 -11.38 5.36 6.53
C SER A 131 -11.43 6.01 7.91
N LEU A 132 -11.62 7.33 7.93
CA LEU A 132 -11.90 8.07 9.16
C LEU A 132 -13.36 7.91 9.64
N LYS A 133 -14.20 7.24 8.84
CA LYS A 133 -15.60 6.93 9.16
C LYS A 133 -15.81 5.44 9.33
N ASP A 134 -16.59 5.06 10.34
CA ASP A 134 -17.07 3.68 10.48
C ASP A 134 -18.33 3.45 9.64
N GLU A 135 -18.20 3.64 8.32
CA GLU A 135 -19.28 3.40 7.39
C GLU A 135 -18.98 2.14 6.56
N SER A 136 -20.00 1.31 6.38
CA SER A 136 -19.94 0.13 5.52
C SER A 136 -20.27 0.57 4.10
N GLU A 137 -19.25 0.73 3.26
CA GLU A 137 -19.50 0.79 1.82
C GLU A 137 -19.71 -0.63 1.26
N ASP A 138 -20.72 -0.78 0.41
CA ASP A 138 -21.10 -2.06 -0.20
C ASP A 138 -19.94 -2.73 -0.96
N TYR A 139 -18.98 -1.95 -1.45
CA TYR A 139 -17.83 -2.52 -2.17
C TYR A 139 -16.89 -3.32 -1.27
N PHE A 140 -16.83 -3.05 0.03
CA PHE A 140 -16.00 -3.80 0.97
C PHE A 140 -16.52 -5.21 1.24
N LEU A 141 -17.82 -5.43 1.05
CA LEU A 141 -18.47 -6.73 1.20
C LEU A 141 -18.17 -7.69 0.03
N LYS A 142 -17.53 -7.20 -1.05
CA LYS A 142 -17.10 -8.02 -2.21
C LYS A 142 -15.74 -8.71 -2.00
N LYS A 143 -15.30 -8.90 -0.76
CA LYS A 143 -14.03 -9.56 -0.41
C LYS A 143 -14.27 -11.01 -0.02
N ASN A 144 -13.28 -11.88 -0.22
CA ASN A 144 -13.31 -13.24 0.33
C ASN A 144 -12.77 -13.25 1.76
N GLY A 145 -13.61 -13.57 2.75
CA GLY A 145 -13.28 -13.55 4.16
C GLY A 145 -13.07 -12.14 4.71
N ILE A 146 -14.06 -11.58 5.41
CA ILE A 146 -13.99 -10.22 5.96
C ILE A 146 -13.21 -10.21 7.29
N LEU A 147 -12.23 -9.33 7.38
CA LEU A 147 -11.51 -8.96 8.61
C LEU A 147 -11.84 -7.50 8.94
N LEU A 148 -12.34 -7.24 10.14
CA LEU A 148 -12.63 -5.89 10.61
C LEU A 148 -11.44 -5.38 11.44
N LEU A 149 -10.90 -4.23 11.05
CA LEU A 149 -9.78 -3.61 11.75
C LEU A 149 -10.16 -2.19 12.18
N GLU A 150 -9.86 -1.89 13.42
CA GLU A 150 -9.79 -0.54 13.97
C GLU A 150 -8.33 -0.19 14.19
N PHE A 151 -7.99 1.10 14.10
CA PHE A 151 -6.64 1.60 14.27
C PHE A 151 -6.62 2.76 15.25
N ASP A 152 -5.75 2.68 16.25
CA ASP A 152 -5.32 3.84 17.02
C ASP A 152 -3.96 4.29 16.49
N ILE A 153 -3.93 5.46 15.86
CA ILE A 153 -2.76 5.99 15.15
C ILE A 153 -2.24 7.21 15.92
N PRO A 154 -1.11 7.11 16.64
CA PRO A 154 -0.49 8.27 17.23
C PRO A 154 -0.07 9.26 16.14
N THR A 155 -0.40 10.53 16.29
CA THR A 155 0.01 11.57 15.31
C THR A 155 1.52 11.82 15.25
N SER A 156 2.30 11.12 16.09
CA SER A 156 3.76 11.11 16.04
C SER A 156 4.34 10.17 14.98
N VAL A 157 3.53 9.30 14.37
CA VAL A 157 3.93 8.48 13.23
C VAL A 157 3.57 9.18 11.91
N PRO A 158 4.20 8.85 10.78
CA PRO A 158 3.82 9.43 9.50
C PRO A 158 2.48 8.88 9.02
N PHE A 159 1.63 9.77 8.52
CA PHE A 159 0.36 9.47 7.86
C PHE A 159 0.04 10.57 6.84
N VAL A 160 -1.03 10.38 6.08
CA VAL A 160 -1.65 11.45 5.27
C VAL A 160 -3.15 11.25 5.24
N ILE A 161 -3.92 12.35 5.41
CA ILE A 161 -5.35 12.40 5.10
C ILE A 161 -5.50 12.92 3.68
N LEU A 162 -6.16 12.16 2.81
CA LEU A 162 -6.11 12.41 1.37
C LEU A 162 -6.84 13.70 0.99
N ASN A 163 -7.98 13.95 1.62
CA ASN A 163 -8.78 15.14 1.35
C ASN A 163 -8.04 16.44 1.69
N ASP A 164 -7.20 16.41 2.72
CA ASP A 164 -6.41 17.58 3.13
C ASP A 164 -5.35 17.95 2.07
N VAL A 165 -4.83 16.96 1.35
CA VAL A 165 -3.73 17.16 0.38
C VAL A 165 -4.23 17.27 -1.05
N LEU A 166 -5.22 16.45 -1.44
CA LEU A 166 -5.74 16.41 -2.80
C LEU A 166 -6.88 17.41 -3.01
N GLY A 167 -7.51 17.88 -1.94
CA GLY A 167 -8.73 18.70 -2.02
C GLY A 167 -9.84 17.93 -2.75
N VAL A 168 -10.37 18.52 -3.81
CA VAL A 168 -11.32 17.85 -4.71
C VAL A 168 -10.64 16.65 -5.37
N ASN A 169 -11.22 15.47 -5.14
CA ASN A 169 -10.76 14.21 -5.73
C ASN A 169 -11.94 13.24 -5.91
N LEU A 170 -11.79 12.24 -6.79
CA LEU A 170 -12.85 11.28 -7.14
C LEU A 170 -13.37 10.46 -5.94
N PHE A 171 -12.57 10.33 -4.89
CA PHE A 171 -12.86 9.46 -3.74
C PHE A 171 -12.97 10.25 -2.43
N GLN A 172 -13.28 11.55 -2.52
CA GLN A 172 -13.32 12.44 -1.36
C GLN A 172 -14.28 11.93 -0.26
N TYR A 173 -15.37 11.28 -0.65
CA TYR A 173 -16.36 10.72 0.27
C TYR A 173 -15.81 9.61 1.19
N GLN A 174 -14.70 8.96 0.83
CA GLN A 174 -14.13 7.86 1.61
C GLN A 174 -13.43 8.33 2.89
N GLU A 175 -13.11 9.63 2.97
CA GLU A 175 -12.33 10.25 4.06
C GLU A 175 -11.09 9.41 4.40
N GLU A 176 -10.34 9.10 3.35
CA GLU A 176 -9.25 8.15 3.39
C GLU A 176 -8.00 8.73 4.10
N LEU A 177 -7.44 7.93 5.00
CA LEU A 177 -6.14 8.11 5.61
C LEU A 177 -5.21 6.98 5.14
N LEU A 178 -3.98 7.32 4.75
CA LEU A 178 -2.94 6.34 4.44
C LEU A 178 -1.87 6.31 5.53
N LEU A 179 -1.52 5.09 5.91
CA LEU A 179 -0.34 4.77 6.71
C LEU A 179 0.76 4.19 5.81
N PRO A 180 2.04 4.53 6.06
CA PRO A 180 3.15 3.89 5.40
C PRO A 180 3.27 2.40 5.79
N PRO A 181 3.94 1.58 4.96
CA PRO A 181 4.27 0.22 5.32
C PRO A 181 5.25 0.18 6.51
N PHE A 182 5.42 -1.02 7.05
CA PHE A 182 6.40 -1.40 8.06
C PHE A 182 6.23 -0.79 9.45
N LEU A 183 5.17 -0.02 9.69
CA LEU A 183 4.82 0.43 11.03
C LEU A 183 4.44 -0.76 11.91
N SER A 184 5.07 -0.85 13.09
CA SER A 184 4.75 -1.90 14.06
C SER A 184 3.48 -1.56 14.83
N PHE A 185 2.75 -2.57 15.29
CA PHE A 185 1.53 -2.38 16.06
C PHE A 185 1.38 -3.40 17.19
N SER A 186 0.61 -3.03 18.21
CA SER A 186 0.02 -3.98 19.16
C SER A 186 -1.40 -4.32 18.72
N LYS A 187 -1.82 -5.57 18.88
CA LYS A 187 -3.12 -6.08 18.43
C LYS A 187 -3.98 -6.52 19.60
N PHE A 188 -5.25 -6.12 19.59
CA PHE A 188 -6.24 -6.46 20.61
C PHE A 188 -7.47 -7.01 19.92
N LYS A 189 -7.89 -8.23 20.29
CA LYS A 189 -9.10 -8.84 19.73
C LYS A 189 -10.32 -8.10 20.27
N LEU A 190 -11.28 -7.82 19.41
CA LEU A 190 -12.56 -7.21 19.77
C LEU A 190 -13.71 -8.17 19.40
N ASP A 191 -14.84 -7.97 20.06
CA ASP A 191 -16.10 -8.60 19.67
C ASP A 191 -16.80 -7.82 18.57
N PHE A 192 -17.58 -8.51 17.75
CA PHE A 192 -18.43 -7.88 16.76
C PHE A 192 -19.65 -7.23 17.41
N THR A 193 -20.01 -6.06 16.92
CA THR A 193 -21.33 -5.45 17.18
C THR A 193 -22.44 -6.23 16.46
N GLN A 194 -23.68 -6.00 16.86
CA GLN A 194 -24.85 -6.61 16.20
C GLN A 194 -24.90 -6.29 14.70
N LYS A 195 -24.62 -5.04 14.31
CA LYS A 195 -24.57 -4.62 12.90
C LYS A 195 -23.45 -5.33 12.13
N GLU A 196 -22.26 -5.48 12.72
CA GLU A 196 -21.13 -6.15 12.06
C GLU A 196 -21.39 -7.64 11.82
N TRP A 197 -22.18 -8.28 12.68
CA TRP A 197 -22.65 -9.65 12.45
C TRP A 197 -23.53 -9.78 11.20
N GLU A 198 -24.14 -8.71 10.70
CA GLU A 198 -24.96 -8.74 9.49
C GLU A 198 -24.13 -8.66 8.20
N TYR A 199 -22.84 -8.32 8.29
CA TYR A 199 -21.97 -8.28 7.11
C TYR A 199 -21.79 -9.67 6.49
N ARG A 200 -21.71 -9.71 5.16
CA ARG A 200 -21.53 -10.94 4.37
C ARG A 200 -20.43 -10.76 3.34
N ASP A 201 -19.56 -11.76 3.25
CA ASP A 201 -18.50 -11.82 2.24
C ASP A 201 -19.04 -12.38 0.90
N ILE A 202 -18.18 -12.54 -0.13
CA ILE A 202 -18.62 -13.05 -1.45
C ILE A 202 -19.22 -14.47 -1.42
N ASN A 203 -18.95 -15.22 -0.35
CA ASN A 203 -19.43 -16.58 -0.13
C ASN A 203 -20.59 -16.60 0.89
N ASN A 204 -21.20 -15.45 1.18
CA ASN A 204 -22.26 -15.27 2.16
C ASN A 204 -21.87 -15.69 3.60
N ALA A 205 -20.58 -15.59 3.94
CA ALA A 205 -20.09 -15.86 5.29
C ALA A 205 -19.96 -14.58 6.14
N HIS A 206 -20.13 -14.74 7.45
CA HIS A 206 -19.89 -13.68 8.43
C HIS A 206 -18.41 -13.25 8.50
N PRO A 207 -18.11 -12.03 9.01
CA PRO A 207 -16.75 -11.62 9.31
C PRO A 207 -16.02 -12.65 10.18
N LYS A 208 -14.73 -12.86 9.90
CA LYS A 208 -13.92 -13.90 10.55
C LYS A 208 -13.30 -13.43 11.85
N ALA A 209 -12.91 -12.16 11.94
CA ALA A 209 -12.41 -11.57 13.18
C ALA A 209 -12.50 -10.04 13.17
N LYS A 210 -12.41 -9.46 14.37
CA LYS A 210 -12.26 -8.02 14.60
C LYS A 210 -11.09 -7.75 15.53
N TYR A 211 -10.27 -6.74 15.19
CA TYR A 211 -9.13 -6.33 16.01
C TYR A 211 -8.97 -4.80 16.05
N LEU A 212 -8.54 -4.29 17.19
CA LEU A 212 -7.93 -2.97 17.33
C LEU A 212 -6.41 -3.09 17.19
N LEU A 213 -5.83 -2.36 16.25
CA LEU A 213 -4.40 -2.23 16.03
C LEU A 213 -3.92 -0.88 16.56
N LYS A 214 -3.16 -0.89 17.65
CA LYS A 214 -2.50 0.31 18.18
C LYS A 214 -1.15 0.47 17.51
N ILE A 215 -1.06 1.44 16.60
CA ILE A 215 0.18 1.74 15.90
C ILE A 215 1.21 2.26 16.90
N THR A 216 2.41 1.74 16.81
CA THR A 216 3.54 2.18 17.61
C THR A 216 4.48 3.00 16.73
N ASN A 217 5.14 4.01 17.30
CA ASN A 217 6.16 4.78 16.57
C ASN A 217 7.48 4.00 16.39
N TYR A 218 7.42 2.68 16.57
CA TYR A 218 8.58 1.82 16.66
C TYR A 218 8.77 1.08 15.34
N MET A 219 9.77 1.53 14.60
CA MET A 219 10.24 0.91 13.36
C MET A 219 11.24 -0.23 13.64
N SER A 220 11.22 -0.85 14.82
CA SER A 220 12.33 -1.70 15.30
C SER A 220 12.57 -2.97 14.52
N LYS A 221 11.59 -3.42 13.74
CA LYS A 221 11.74 -4.57 12.83
C LYS A 221 12.32 -4.15 11.46
N LEU A 222 12.58 -2.85 11.24
CA LEU A 222 13.34 -2.36 10.10
C LEU A 222 14.81 -2.79 10.23
N LYS A 223 15.18 -3.88 9.54
CA LYS A 223 16.58 -4.27 9.41
C LYS A 223 17.30 -3.24 8.55
N ARG A 224 18.45 -2.79 9.02
CA ARG A 224 19.40 -2.03 8.20
C ARG A 224 20.14 -3.05 7.34
N TYR A 225 20.14 -2.89 6.01
CA TYR A 225 20.97 -3.72 5.15
C TYR A 225 22.25 -2.92 4.88
N ASP A 226 23.39 -3.42 5.37
CA ASP A 226 24.62 -2.62 5.48
C ASP A 226 25.30 -2.25 4.14
N LYS A 227 24.69 -2.55 2.99
CA LYS A 227 25.08 -2.11 1.64
C LYS A 227 24.07 -2.63 0.61
N LEU A 228 23.03 -1.87 0.27
CA LEU A 228 22.42 -1.98 -1.06
C LEU A 228 23.30 -1.19 -2.03
N ASN A 229 23.86 -1.86 -3.03
CA ASN A 229 24.50 -1.15 -4.13
C ASN A 229 23.40 -0.74 -5.11
N LYS A 230 22.74 0.38 -4.79
CA LYS A 230 21.44 0.76 -5.38
C LYS A 230 21.40 0.70 -6.90
N GLU A 231 22.46 1.09 -7.61
CA GLU A 231 22.50 1.05 -9.09
C GLU A 231 22.65 -0.38 -9.63
N TYR A 232 23.46 -1.22 -8.97
CA TYR A 232 23.66 -2.61 -9.35
C TYR A 232 22.42 -3.47 -9.07
N ASP A 233 21.76 -3.22 -7.93
CA ASP A 233 20.57 -3.97 -7.51
C ASP A 233 19.36 -3.64 -8.39
N LEU A 234 19.15 -2.37 -8.75
CA LEU A 234 18.08 -1.96 -9.67
C LEU A 234 18.25 -2.53 -11.08
N CYS A 235 19.48 -2.55 -11.60
CA CYS A 235 19.76 -3.15 -12.91
C CYS A 235 19.43 -4.65 -12.96
N ASN A 236 19.69 -5.38 -11.87
CA ASN A 236 19.35 -6.80 -11.78
C ASN A 236 17.83 -7.00 -11.63
N MET A 237 17.18 -6.21 -10.78
CA MET A 237 15.72 -6.23 -10.63
C MET A 237 15.00 -5.99 -11.97
N SER A 238 15.47 -5.05 -12.78
CA SER A 238 14.90 -4.78 -14.11
C SER A 238 15.06 -5.96 -15.08
N LYS A 239 16.14 -6.75 -14.99
CA LYS A 239 16.34 -7.95 -15.81
C LYS A 239 15.38 -9.07 -15.42
N ASP A 240 15.22 -9.31 -14.13
CA ASP A 240 14.36 -10.37 -13.60
C ASP A 240 12.87 -10.06 -13.80
N THR A 241 12.52 -8.78 -13.93
CA THR A 241 11.15 -8.30 -14.07
C THR A 241 10.39 -8.97 -15.23
N LYS A 242 11.02 -9.21 -16.38
CA LYS A 242 10.36 -9.87 -17.52
C LYS A 242 9.92 -11.30 -17.18
N TYR A 243 10.79 -12.03 -16.48
CA TYR A 243 10.48 -13.39 -16.03
C TYR A 243 9.38 -13.37 -14.96
N ILE A 244 9.43 -12.41 -14.04
CA ILE A 244 8.37 -12.27 -13.02
C ILE A 244 7.01 -11.94 -13.64
N ILE A 245 6.98 -11.07 -14.65
CA ILE A 245 5.74 -10.77 -15.39
C ILE A 245 5.17 -12.06 -16.01
N SER A 246 5.99 -12.88 -16.66
CA SER A 246 5.48 -14.12 -17.28
C SER A 246 4.95 -15.13 -16.27
N VAL A 247 5.56 -15.23 -15.09
CA VAL A 247 5.04 -16.04 -13.97
C VAL A 247 3.66 -15.53 -13.52
N LEU A 248 3.48 -14.22 -13.40
CA LEU A 248 2.22 -13.61 -13.00
C LEU A 248 1.14 -13.69 -14.10
N GLU A 249 1.52 -13.56 -15.37
CA GLU A 249 0.60 -13.73 -16.51
C GLU A 249 0.05 -15.16 -16.55
N ARG A 250 0.90 -16.16 -16.33
CA ARG A 250 0.45 -17.55 -16.20
C ARG A 250 -0.53 -17.74 -15.04
N LEU A 251 -0.32 -17.04 -13.92
CA LEU A 251 -1.24 -17.08 -12.78
C LEU A 251 -2.60 -16.43 -13.12
N VAL A 252 -2.58 -15.34 -13.89
CA VAL A 252 -3.78 -14.68 -14.42
C VAL A 252 -4.54 -15.58 -15.39
N GLU A 253 -3.83 -16.35 -16.20
CA GLU A 253 -4.40 -17.32 -17.14
C GLU A 253 -4.89 -18.62 -16.46
N GLY A 254 -4.69 -18.76 -15.14
CA GLY A 254 -5.14 -19.91 -14.36
C GLY A 254 -4.25 -21.14 -14.45
N TYR A 255 -3.00 -20.99 -14.94
CA TYR A 255 -2.03 -22.08 -14.93
C TYR A 255 -1.41 -22.28 -13.55
N ASP A 256 -1.09 -23.54 -13.24
CA ASP A 256 -0.31 -23.88 -12.05
C ASP A 256 1.11 -23.31 -12.15
N ILE A 257 1.51 -22.58 -11.11
CA ILE A 257 2.84 -22.01 -10.99
C ILE A 257 3.75 -23.01 -10.25
N GLN A 258 4.88 -23.36 -10.85
CA GLN A 258 5.79 -24.33 -10.29
C GLN A 258 6.45 -23.80 -9.02
N LYS A 259 6.82 -24.70 -8.10
CA LYS A 259 7.49 -24.33 -6.84
C LYS A 259 8.73 -23.46 -7.04
N LYS A 260 9.53 -23.73 -8.09
CA LYS A 260 10.71 -22.93 -8.42
C LYS A 260 10.33 -21.49 -8.81
N GLU A 261 9.31 -21.32 -9.64
CA GLU A 261 8.81 -20.01 -10.07
C GLU A 261 8.28 -19.21 -8.86
N ILE A 262 7.60 -19.87 -7.92
CA ILE A 262 7.15 -19.24 -6.67
C ILE A 262 8.35 -18.76 -5.84
N ILE A 263 9.40 -19.58 -5.70
CA ILE A 263 10.60 -19.20 -4.94
C ILE A 263 11.29 -17.99 -5.56
N GLU A 264 11.45 -17.98 -6.89
CA GLU A 264 12.08 -16.88 -7.62
C GLU A 264 11.24 -15.60 -7.51
N TYR A 265 9.92 -15.68 -7.67
CA TYR A 265 9.01 -14.57 -7.47
C TYR A 265 9.05 -14.00 -6.05
N CYS A 266 9.02 -14.87 -5.03
CA CYS A 266 9.08 -14.44 -3.65
C CYS A 266 10.44 -13.79 -3.33
N SER A 267 11.53 -14.29 -3.91
CA SER A 267 12.86 -13.70 -3.77
C SER A 267 12.93 -12.30 -4.40
N TYR A 268 12.38 -12.13 -5.61
CA TYR A 268 12.26 -10.84 -6.27
C TYR A 268 11.48 -9.82 -5.41
N LYS A 269 10.33 -10.23 -4.85
CA LYS A 269 9.55 -9.38 -3.94
C LYS A 269 10.32 -9.02 -2.68
N ALA A 270 11.05 -9.97 -2.10
CA ALA A 270 11.86 -9.72 -0.91
C ALA A 270 12.91 -8.63 -1.17
N GLU A 271 13.58 -8.62 -2.34
CA GLU A 271 14.53 -7.56 -2.69
C GLU A 271 13.85 -6.19 -2.85
N ILE A 272 12.67 -6.12 -3.51
CA ILE A 272 11.88 -4.89 -3.57
C ILE A 272 11.51 -4.39 -2.17
N GLN A 273 11.04 -5.30 -1.31
CA GLN A 273 10.65 -4.97 0.05
C GLN A 273 11.82 -4.37 0.82
N LYS A 274 13.01 -4.97 0.74
CA LYS A 274 14.24 -4.41 1.35
C LYS A 274 14.52 -2.99 0.84
N PHE A 275 14.49 -2.79 -0.47
CA PHE A 275 14.76 -1.48 -1.06
C PHE A 275 13.76 -0.41 -0.61
N VAL A 276 12.46 -0.73 -0.65
CA VAL A 276 11.38 0.19 -0.22
C VAL A 276 11.47 0.45 1.29
N GLN A 277 11.83 -0.56 2.07
CA GLN A 277 12.03 -0.46 3.50
C GLN A 277 13.18 0.50 3.86
N GLU A 278 14.33 0.36 3.21
CA GLU A 278 15.46 1.28 3.41
C GLU A 278 15.15 2.69 2.93
N MET A 279 14.45 2.82 1.80
CA MET A 279 14.00 4.11 1.28
C MET A 279 13.15 4.83 2.32
N PHE A 280 12.14 4.14 2.88
CA PHE A 280 11.28 4.71 3.90
C PHE A 280 12.04 5.06 5.17
N LEU A 281 12.94 4.19 5.65
CA LEU A 281 13.76 4.47 6.82
C LEU A 281 14.62 5.72 6.66
N ASN A 282 15.24 5.90 5.49
CA ASN A 282 16.08 7.07 5.22
C ASN A 282 15.26 8.36 5.16
N ILE A 283 14.07 8.32 4.56
CA ILE A 283 13.14 9.46 4.53
C ILE A 283 12.65 9.75 5.96
N TYR A 284 12.19 8.75 6.69
CA TYR A 284 11.70 8.93 8.06
C TYR A 284 12.75 9.63 8.95
N LYS A 285 14.01 9.17 8.89
CA LYS A 285 15.10 9.78 9.66
C LYS A 285 15.34 11.24 9.32
N SER A 286 15.23 11.65 8.05
CA SER A 286 15.47 13.05 7.68
C SER A 286 14.40 14.03 8.18
N PHE A 287 13.27 13.52 8.68
CA PHE A 287 12.17 14.33 9.21
C PHE A 287 11.99 14.23 10.73
N PHE A 288 12.31 13.07 11.32
CA PHE A 288 11.99 12.75 12.73
C PHE A 288 13.22 12.45 13.61
N GLN A 289 14.44 12.50 13.06
CA GLN A 289 15.71 12.37 13.81
C GLN A 289 16.65 13.52 13.46
#